data_AF-A0A2G9V528-F1
#
_entry.id   AF-A0A2G9V528-F1
#
_cell.length_a   1.000
_cell.length_b   1.000
_cell.length_c   1.000
_cell.angle_alpha   90.00
_cell.angle_beta   90.00
_cell.angle_gamma   90.00
#
_symmetry.space_group_name_H-M   'P 1'
#
loop_
_entity.id
_entity.type
_entity.pdbx_description
1 polymer ?
#
loop_
_entity_poly.entity_id
_entity_poly.type
_entity_poly.pdbx_seq_one_letter_code
_entity_poly.pdbx_strand_id
1 'polypeptide(L)'
;YVSDFQAAFRDNTLGFSKFTTDDGLKKITRHHVNSYISQYHAPERIVVAGVGVDHDELVAAVQRHFAVGTAMWEKNPDLLLPNLPQIDRSVAQYTGGEMRVS
;
A
#
# COMPACT_ATOMS: atom_id res chain seq x y z
N TYR A 1 21.76 -3.52 14.00
CA TYR A 1 20.79 -3.02 14.99
C TYR A 1 19.43 -3.44 14.47
N VAL A 2 18.73 -4.33 15.18
CA VAL A 2 17.36 -4.72 14.84
C VAL A 2 16.46 -3.71 15.53
N SER A 3 15.47 -3.15 14.84
CA SER A 3 14.53 -2.24 15.49
C SER A 3 13.65 -3.00 16.48
N ASP A 4 13.21 -2.35 17.56
CA ASP A 4 12.32 -2.99 18.54
C ASP A 4 11.03 -3.51 17.86
N PHE A 5 10.56 -2.85 16.79
CA PHE A 5 9.44 -3.33 15.97
C PHE A 5 9.73 -4.65 15.24
N GLN A 6 10.96 -4.83 14.72
CA GLN A 6 11.39 -6.08 14.09
C GLN A 6 11.48 -7.24 15.08
N ALA A 7 11.88 -6.96 16.33
CA ALA A 7 11.85 -7.97 17.37
C ALA A 7 10.41 -8.29 17.79
N ALA A 8 9.62 -7.24 18.07
CA ALA A 8 8.26 -7.32 18.58
C ALA A 8 7.23 -7.93 17.62
N PHE A 9 7.40 -7.76 16.30
CA PHE A 9 6.47 -8.20 15.27
C PHE A 9 7.20 -9.06 14.24
N ARG A 10 7.94 -10.07 14.70
CA ARG A 10 8.81 -10.88 13.85
C ARG A 10 8.02 -11.48 12.71
N ASP A 11 8.56 -11.33 11.50
CA ASP A 11 8.03 -11.88 10.24
C ASP A 11 6.58 -11.50 9.93
N ASN A 12 6.07 -10.38 10.48
CA ASN A 12 4.73 -9.89 10.16
C ASN A 12 4.65 -8.36 10.13
N THR A 13 3.85 -7.82 9.21
CA THR A 13 3.38 -6.43 9.18
C THR A 13 4.44 -5.37 9.58
N LEU A 14 4.43 -4.92 10.84
CA LEU A 14 5.29 -3.89 11.43
C LEU A 14 6.76 -4.30 11.56
N GLY A 15 7.05 -5.60 11.57
CA GLY A 15 8.41 -6.12 11.57
C GLY A 15 9.07 -6.09 10.20
N PHE A 16 8.33 -5.89 9.11
CA PHE A 16 8.95 -5.68 7.81
C PHE A 16 9.56 -4.28 7.70
N SER A 17 10.76 -4.21 7.14
CA SER A 17 11.38 -2.93 6.82
C SER A 17 10.53 -2.18 5.78
N LYS A 18 10.29 -0.89 6.02
CA LYS A 18 9.66 0.00 5.04
C LYS A 18 10.48 0.10 3.75
N PHE A 19 11.80 -0.06 3.86
CA PHE A 19 12.71 0.01 2.73
C PHE A 19 13.17 -1.39 2.32
N THR A 20 13.27 -1.60 1.01
CA THR A 20 13.86 -2.82 0.44
C THR A 20 15.39 -2.72 0.41
N THR A 21 16.06 -3.80 0.03
CA THR A 21 17.50 -3.83 -0.19
C THR A 21 17.86 -3.22 -1.55
N ASP A 22 19.13 -2.86 -1.76
CA ASP A 22 19.61 -2.35 -3.06
C ASP A 22 19.35 -3.34 -4.21
N ASP A 23 19.46 -4.64 -3.94
CA ASP A 23 19.15 -5.69 -4.92
C ASP A 23 17.64 -5.79 -5.18
N GLY A 24 16.81 -5.70 -4.13
CA GLY A 24 15.36 -5.66 -4.26
C GLY A 24 14.87 -4.46 -5.06
N LEU A 25 15.46 -3.29 -4.83
CA LEU A 25 15.12 -2.04 -5.52
C LEU A 25 15.28 -2.17 -7.04
N LYS A 26 16.38 -2.79 -7.49
CA LYS A 26 16.66 -3.02 -8.92
C LYS A 26 15.65 -3.94 -9.61
N LYS A 27 14.91 -4.76 -8.85
CA LYS A 27 13.90 -5.68 -9.36
C LYS A 27 12.51 -5.05 -9.47
N ILE A 28 12.30 -3.87 -8.88
CA ILE A 28 11.01 -3.18 -8.96
C ILE A 28 10.82 -2.64 -10.38
N THR A 29 9.70 -2.98 -10.99
CA THR A 29 9.32 -2.53 -12.33
C THR A 29 8.09 -1.64 -12.29
N ARG A 30 7.79 -0.97 -13.40
CA ARG A 30 6.56 -0.16 -13.54
C ARG A 30 5.28 -0.99 -13.25
N HIS A 31 5.25 -2.26 -13.67
CA HIS A 31 4.13 -3.15 -13.40
C HIS A 31 3.94 -3.42 -11.91
N HIS A 32 5.03 -3.57 -11.15
CA HIS A 32 4.97 -3.71 -9.69
C HIS A 32 4.35 -2.45 -9.04
N VAL A 33 4.79 -1.26 -9.45
CA VAL A 33 4.29 0.01 -8.91
C VAL A 33 2.80 0.19 -9.23
N ASN A 34 2.41 0.00 -10.49
CA ASN A 34 0.99 0.11 -10.89
C ASN A 34 0.10 -0.89 -10.17
N SER A 35 0.57 -2.14 -10.01
CA SER A 35 -0.15 -3.19 -9.27
C SER A 35 -0.32 -2.86 -7.79
N TYR A 36 0.72 -2.29 -7.17
CA TYR A 36 0.63 -1.83 -5.79
C TYR A 36 -0.38 -0.69 -5.63
N ILE A 37 -0.33 0.30 -6.52
CA ILE A 37 -1.29 1.42 -6.50
C ILE A 37 -2.71 0.92 -6.71
N SER A 38 -2.95 0.02 -7.68
CA SER A 38 -4.30 -0.49 -7.95
C SER A 38 -4.90 -1.26 -6.78
N GLN A 39 -4.08 -1.93 -5.96
CA GLN A 39 -4.55 -2.72 -4.82
C GLN A 39 -4.70 -1.90 -3.53
N TYR A 40 -3.80 -0.95 -3.27
CA TYR A 40 -3.70 -0.25 -1.98
C TYR A 40 -4.17 1.20 -2.02
N HIS A 41 -4.35 1.78 -3.21
CA HIS A 41 -4.79 3.16 -3.43
C HIS A 41 -6.07 3.21 -4.27
N ALA A 42 -6.87 2.13 -4.25
CA ALA A 42 -8.20 2.13 -4.83
C ALA A 42 -9.12 3.12 -4.07
N PRO A 43 -10.12 3.73 -4.74
CA PRO A 43 -11.01 4.72 -4.13
C PRO A 43 -11.64 4.25 -2.81
N GLU A 44 -11.98 2.97 -2.68
CA GLU A 44 -12.60 2.39 -1.49
C GLU A 44 -11.66 2.32 -0.27
N ARG A 45 -10.36 2.57 -0.47
CA ARG A 45 -9.31 2.54 0.57
C ARG A 45 -8.69 3.91 0.83
N ILE A 46 -9.24 4.98 0.25
CA ILE A 46 -8.74 6.36 0.39
C ILE A 46 -9.80 7.23 1.05
N VAL A 47 -9.34 8.21 1.83
CA VAL A 47 -10.18 9.30 2.36
C VAL A 47 -9.64 10.62 1.83
N VAL A 48 -10.54 11.47 1.35
CA VAL A 48 -10.22 12.86 0.97
C VAL A 48 -10.65 13.79 2.09
N ALA A 49 -9.73 14.65 2.55
CA ALA A 49 -9.98 15.66 3.56
C ALA A 49 -9.68 17.05 2.99
N GLY A 50 -10.55 18.02 3.27
CA GLY A 50 -10.38 19.42 2.91
C GLY A 50 -10.53 20.33 4.12
N VAL A 51 -9.72 21.39 4.18
CA VAL A 51 -9.75 22.39 5.26
C VAL A 51 -9.94 23.76 4.64
N GLY A 52 -10.93 24.51 5.11
CA GLY A 52 -11.24 25.86 4.61
C GLY A 52 -11.87 25.88 3.21
N VAL A 53 -12.46 24.76 2.77
CA VAL A 53 -13.19 24.64 1.50
C VAL A 53 -14.67 24.41 1.77
N ASP A 54 -15.52 24.77 0.81
CA ASP A 54 -16.93 24.41 0.88
C ASP A 54 -17.11 22.88 0.78
N HIS A 55 -18.00 22.34 1.61
CA HIS A 55 -18.21 20.89 1.68
C HIS A 55 -18.82 20.34 0.39
N ASP A 56 -19.85 20.99 -0.14
CA ASP A 56 -20.58 20.50 -1.30
C ASP A 56 -19.72 20.60 -2.56
N GLU A 57 -18.94 21.67 -2.70
CA GLU A 57 -17.94 21.79 -3.76
C GLU A 57 -16.88 20.69 -3.69
N LEU A 58 -16.37 20.39 -2.48
CA LEU A 58 -15.41 19.31 -2.27
C LEU A 58 -16.00 17.95 -2.65
N VAL A 59 -17.21 17.64 -2.17
CA VAL A 59 -17.89 16.38 -2.49
C VAL A 59 -18.13 16.25 -3.99
N ALA A 60 -18.63 17.31 -4.64
CA ALA A 60 -18.88 17.31 -6.08
C ALA A 60 -17.59 17.10 -6.90
N ALA A 61 -16.48 17.73 -6.48
CA ALA A 61 -15.18 17.53 -7.12
C ALA A 61 -14.68 16.10 -6.95
N VAL A 62 -14.76 15.54 -5.74
CA VAL A 62 -14.33 14.16 -5.45
C VAL A 62 -15.15 13.16 -6.26
N GLN A 63 -16.48 13.30 -6.29
CA GLN A 63 -17.36 12.44 -7.08
C GLN A 63 -17.03 12.49 -8.58
N ARG A 64 -16.68 13.67 -9.10
CA ARG A 64 -16.32 13.85 -10.51
C ARG A 64 -14.99 13.19 -10.86
N HIS A 65 -13.99 13.26 -9.98
CA HIS A 65 -12.61 12.88 -10.29
C HIS A 65 -12.20 11.51 -9.77
N PHE A 66 -12.87 10.97 -8.76
CA PHE A 66 -12.59 9.66 -8.16
C PHE A 66 -13.72 8.64 -8.43
N ALA A 67 -14.44 8.80 -9.53
CA ALA A 67 -15.51 7.89 -9.90
C ALA A 67 -14.98 6.45 -10.11
N VAL A 68 -15.69 5.46 -9.58
CA VAL A 68 -15.38 4.04 -9.77
C VAL A 68 -15.38 3.70 -11.26
N GLY A 69 -14.45 2.85 -11.72
CA GLY A 69 -14.36 2.48 -13.14
C GLY A 69 -13.55 3.47 -14.00
N THR A 70 -13.08 4.59 -13.43
CA THR A 70 -12.29 5.59 -14.15
C THR A 70 -10.79 5.44 -13.95
N ALA A 71 -10.35 4.54 -13.07
CA ALA A 71 -8.96 4.41 -12.72
C ALA A 71 -8.14 3.92 -13.93
N MET A 72 -6.90 4.38 -14.00
CA MET A 72 -6.02 4.13 -15.14
C MET A 72 -5.77 2.63 -15.38
N TRP A 73 -5.67 1.85 -14.30
CA TRP A 73 -5.47 0.40 -14.35
C TRP A 73 -6.72 -0.38 -14.78
N GLU A 74 -7.93 0.15 -14.59
CA GLU A 74 -9.17 -0.50 -15.06
C GLU A 74 -9.28 -0.41 -16.59
N LYS A 75 -8.79 0.68 -17.18
CA LYS A 75 -8.78 0.88 -18.63
C LYS A 75 -7.61 0.21 -19.34
N ASN A 76 -6.54 -0.12 -18.60
CA ASN A 76 -5.28 -0.63 -19.16
C ASN A 76 -4.76 -1.77 -18.27
N PRO A 77 -5.40 -2.96 -18.29
CA PRO A 77 -5.03 -4.07 -17.43
C PRO A 77 -3.61 -4.59 -17.69
N ASP A 78 -3.08 -4.40 -18.91
CA ASP A 78 -1.71 -4.78 -19.30
C ASP A 78 -0.62 -4.02 -18.52
N LEU A 79 -0.97 -2.95 -17.82
CA LEU A 79 -0.05 -2.20 -16.96
C LEU A 79 0.16 -2.86 -15.59
N LEU A 80 -0.59 -3.91 -15.28
CA LEU A 80 -0.52 -4.67 -14.04
C LEU A 80 0.37 -5.89 -14.21
N LEU A 81 0.79 -6.48 -13.09
CA LEU A 81 1.46 -7.78 -13.11
C LEU A 81 0.48 -8.83 -13.65
N PRO A 82 0.94 -9.76 -14.51
CA PRO A 82 0.08 -10.81 -15.05
C PRO A 82 -0.50 -11.71 -13.95
N ASN A 83 0.28 -11.92 -12.89
CA ASN A 83 -0.15 -12.61 -11.67
C ASN A 83 -0.10 -11.61 -10.52
N LEU A 84 -1.22 -10.95 -10.28
CA LEU A 84 -1.36 -10.04 -9.14
C LEU A 84 -1.26 -10.83 -7.83
N PRO A 85 -0.43 -10.40 -6.87
CA PRO A 85 -0.39 -11.02 -5.55
C PRO A 85 -1.74 -10.80 -4.84
N GLN A 86 -2.11 -11.72 -3.95
CA GLN A 86 -3.28 -11.53 -3.11
C GLN A 86 -3.08 -10.33 -2.17
N ILE A 87 -4.13 -9.52 -1.97
CA ILE A 87 -4.10 -8.43 -0.99
C ILE A 87 -3.84 -9.03 0.40
N ASP A 88 -2.80 -8.53 1.06
CA ASP A 88 -2.48 -8.93 2.41
C ASP A 88 -3.54 -8.39 3.38
N ARG A 89 -4.16 -9.30 4.14
CA ARG A 89 -5.15 -9.02 5.18
C ARG A 89 -4.65 -9.45 6.57
N SER A 90 -3.36 -9.76 6.69
CA SER A 90 -2.74 -10.08 7.96
C SER A 90 -2.88 -8.92 8.93
N VAL A 91 -3.09 -9.28 10.20
CA VAL A 91 -3.14 -8.33 11.31
C VAL A 91 -1.81 -8.40 12.03
N ALA A 92 -1.33 -7.26 12.53
CA ALA A 92 -0.10 -7.22 13.30
C ALA A 92 -0.21 -8.09 14.55
N GLN A 93 0.76 -8.99 14.73
CA GLN A 93 0.82 -9.91 15.86
C GLN A 93 2.10 -9.68 16.65
N TYR A 94 1.95 -9.37 17.93
CA TYR A 94 3.10 -9.26 18.83
C TYR A 94 3.68 -10.64 19.14
N THR A 95 4.95 -10.84 18.83
CA THR A 95 5.67 -12.11 18.95
C THR A 95 6.73 -12.11 20.07
N GLY A 96 6.83 -11.03 20.85
CA GLY A 96 7.80 -10.87 21.94
C GLY A 96 8.93 -9.89 21.62
N GLY A 97 9.51 -9.24 22.63
CA GLY A 97 10.43 -8.10 22.45
C GLY A 97 11.93 -8.40 22.45
N GLU A 98 12.36 -9.66 22.63
CA GLU A 98 13.78 -10.03 22.65
C GLU A 98 14.15 -10.97 21.49
N MET A 99 15.11 -10.55 20.66
CA MET A 99 15.81 -11.41 19.70
C MET A 99 17.22 -11.67 20.21
N ARG A 100 17.50 -12.90 20.67
CA ARG A 100 18.87 -13.36 20.90
C ARG A 100 19.46 -13.85 19.58
N VAL A 101 20.46 -13.14 19.07
CA VAL A 101 21.25 -13.60 17.92
C VAL A 101 22.37 -14.48 18.48
N SER A 102 22.30 -15.79 18.22
CA SER A 102 23.37 -16.76 18.52
C SER A 102 24.44 -16.74 17.46
#